data_AF-A0A849H1F4-F1
#
_entry.id   AF-A0A849H1F4-F1
#
_cell.length_a   1.000
_cell.length_b   1.000
_cell.length_c   1.000
_cell.angle_alpha   90.00
_cell.angle_beta   90.00
_cell.angle_gamma   90.00
#
_symmetry.space_group_name_H-M   'P 1'
#
loop_
_entity.id
_entity.type
_entity.pdbx_description
1 polymer ?
#
loop_
_entity_poly.entity_id
_entity_poly.type
_entity_poly.pdbx_seq_one_letter_code
_entity_poly.pdbx_strand_id
1 'polypeptide(L)'
;GYYDRLLKIAEGAALATATEHKVTLLTGVHSMLLNRPLQEAMQANLEYVGGPKFTDEDQAFAKALQAYLGIEEKGLEADPKPLKDEVEPPGGGSTDVAEVSRITPVVSLNVTTAAAGIPWHSWATSASHGTEGSVKGAEVAAKVLALTGVDLLLDPDLVKAARVFFDEKTEGKPYVSPVPADQKPPMPRKGG
;
A
#
# COMPACT_ATOMS: atom_id res chain seq x y z
N GLY A 1 22.72 15.93 0.94
CA GLY A 1 21.36 15.41 0.63
C GLY A 1 20.33 15.94 1.61
N TYR A 2 19.07 15.48 1.54
CA TYR A 2 18.01 15.86 2.49
C TYR A 2 18.39 15.54 3.94
N TYR A 3 19.05 14.41 4.17
CA TYR A 3 19.51 14.00 5.50
C TYR A 3 20.47 15.02 6.13
N ASP A 4 21.51 15.48 5.42
CA ASP A 4 22.44 16.50 5.93
C ASP A 4 21.73 17.80 6.30
N ARG A 5 20.66 18.16 5.56
CA ARG A 5 19.86 19.34 5.88
C ARG A 5 19.08 19.14 7.17
N LEU A 6 18.53 17.95 7.41
CA LEU A 6 17.87 17.61 8.69
C LEU A 6 18.86 17.65 9.86
N LEU A 7 20.08 17.14 9.69
CA LEU A 7 21.12 17.22 10.72
C LEU A 7 21.46 18.67 11.08
N LYS A 8 21.63 19.54 10.08
CA LYS A 8 21.86 20.98 10.30
C LYS A 8 20.71 21.68 11.01
N ILE A 9 19.45 21.28 10.74
CA ILE A 9 18.29 21.82 11.43
C ILE A 9 18.27 21.40 12.90
N ALA A 10 18.56 20.12 13.19
CA ALA A 10 18.64 19.62 14.56
C ALA A 10 19.75 20.32 15.35
N GLU A 11 20.93 20.49 14.74
CA GLU A 11 22.05 21.25 15.31
C GLU A 11 21.68 22.71 15.58
N GLY A 12 21.05 23.38 14.62
CA GLY A 12 20.58 24.76 14.78
C GLY A 12 19.55 24.92 15.91
N ALA A 13 18.62 23.97 16.05
CA ALA A 13 17.62 23.98 17.13
C ALA A 13 18.25 23.76 18.51
N ALA A 14 19.23 22.85 18.60
CA ALA A 14 19.99 22.58 19.81
C ALA A 14 20.77 23.84 20.25
N LEU A 15 21.47 24.47 19.30
CA LEU A 15 22.21 25.71 19.53
C LEU A 15 21.29 26.86 19.99
N ALA A 16 20.16 27.07 19.32
CA ALA A 16 19.23 28.15 19.64
C ALA A 16 18.58 28.01 21.03
N THR A 17 18.49 26.79 21.56
CA THR A 17 17.84 26.50 22.85
C THR A 17 18.85 26.16 23.95
N ALA A 18 20.15 26.24 23.67
CA ALA A 18 21.23 25.80 24.57
C ALA A 18 21.01 24.37 25.10
N THR A 19 20.55 23.46 24.23
CA THR A 19 20.35 22.04 24.55
C THR A 19 21.31 21.15 23.75
N GLU A 20 21.38 19.88 24.12
CA GLU A 20 22.08 18.85 23.36
C GLU A 20 21.08 18.06 22.50
N HIS A 21 21.56 17.51 21.38
CA HIS A 21 20.77 16.62 20.54
C HIS A 21 21.52 15.31 20.30
N LYS A 22 20.75 14.24 20.10
CA LYS A 22 21.25 12.94 19.67
C LYS A 22 20.38 12.46 18.52
N VAL A 23 20.99 12.26 17.35
CA VAL A 23 20.31 11.65 16.20
C VAL A 23 20.51 10.15 16.26
N THR A 24 19.42 9.41 16.14
CA THR A 24 19.43 7.94 16.01
C THR A 24 18.60 7.58 14.79
N LEU A 25 19.18 6.88 13.83
CA LEU A 25 18.42 6.30 12.73
C LEU A 25 17.56 5.17 13.31
N LEU A 26 16.24 5.29 13.19
CA LEU A 26 15.31 4.27 13.70
C LEU A 26 14.94 3.27 12.61
N THR A 27 14.65 3.77 11.42
CA THR A 27 14.21 2.96 10.27
C THR A 27 14.54 3.69 8.97
N GLY A 28 14.59 2.93 7.88
CA GLY A 28 14.56 3.42 6.52
C GLY A 28 13.71 2.47 5.69
N VAL A 29 13.02 2.99 4.68
CA VAL A 29 12.23 2.20 3.74
C VAL A 29 12.34 2.81 2.35
N HIS A 30 12.27 1.97 1.33
CA HIS A 30 12.12 2.37 -0.06
C HIS A 30 10.66 2.67 -0.37
N SER A 31 10.43 3.50 -1.38
CA SER A 31 9.12 3.54 -2.05
C SER A 31 8.88 2.22 -2.77
N MET A 32 7.61 1.82 -2.87
CA MET A 32 7.19 0.65 -3.63
C MET A 32 7.70 0.72 -5.08
N LEU A 33 8.32 -0.35 -5.56
CA LEU A 33 8.68 -0.49 -6.97
C LEU A 33 7.52 -1.14 -7.71
N LEU A 34 6.80 -0.34 -8.50
CA LEU A 34 5.68 -0.81 -9.31
C LEU A 34 6.18 -1.71 -10.45
N ASN A 35 5.36 -2.67 -10.87
CA ASN A 35 5.64 -3.57 -12.00
C ASN A 35 4.48 -3.54 -13.00
N ARG A 36 4.67 -2.83 -14.13
CA ARG A 36 3.60 -2.57 -15.09
C ARG A 36 3.02 -3.84 -15.73
N PRO A 37 3.81 -4.82 -16.20
CA PRO A 37 3.26 -6.09 -16.71
C PRO A 37 2.34 -6.79 -15.71
N LEU A 38 2.73 -6.85 -14.43
CA LEU A 38 1.89 -7.46 -13.39
C LEU A 38 0.63 -6.64 -13.08
N GLN A 39 0.72 -5.30 -13.12
CA GLN A 39 -0.45 -4.43 -12.95
C GLN A 39 -1.48 -4.64 -14.06
N GLU A 40 -1.04 -4.76 -15.30
CA GLU A 40 -1.93 -5.00 -16.45
C GLU A 40 -2.60 -6.37 -16.37
N ALA A 41 -1.86 -7.42 -16.02
CA ALA A 41 -2.44 -8.75 -15.82
C ALA A 41 -3.45 -8.78 -14.66
N MET A 42 -3.13 -8.15 -13.53
CA MET A 42 -4.04 -8.06 -12.39
C MET A 42 -5.27 -7.20 -12.70
N GLN A 43 -5.11 -6.11 -13.47
CA GLN A 43 -6.20 -5.26 -13.91
C GLN A 43 -7.17 -6.02 -14.82
N ALA A 44 -6.67 -6.77 -15.81
CA ALA A 44 -7.51 -7.59 -16.68
C ALA A 44 -8.34 -8.60 -15.89
N ASN A 45 -7.74 -9.21 -14.85
CA ASN A 45 -8.45 -10.10 -13.94
C ASN A 45 -9.49 -9.39 -13.08
N LEU A 46 -9.21 -8.17 -12.59
CA LEU A 46 -10.19 -7.37 -11.86
C LEU A 46 -11.38 -6.98 -12.74
N GLU A 47 -11.13 -6.60 -13.99
CA GLU A 47 -12.17 -6.28 -14.96
C GLU A 47 -13.00 -7.51 -15.33
N TYR A 48 -12.36 -8.68 -15.45
CA TYR A 48 -13.03 -9.95 -15.69
C TYR A 48 -13.92 -10.39 -14.51
N VAL A 49 -13.41 -10.32 -13.28
CA VAL A 49 -14.18 -10.66 -12.07
C VAL A 49 -15.28 -9.63 -11.80
N GLY A 50 -14.99 -8.36 -12.07
CA GLY A 50 -15.84 -7.23 -11.74
C GLY A 50 -15.80 -6.83 -10.27
N GLY A 51 -16.55 -5.78 -9.96
CA GLY A 51 -16.67 -5.20 -8.63
C GLY A 51 -17.52 -6.00 -7.63
N PRO A 52 -17.37 -5.75 -6.31
CA PRO A 52 -18.22 -6.36 -5.29
C PRO A 52 -19.70 -6.03 -5.49
N LYS A 53 -20.58 -7.00 -5.19
CA LYS A 53 -22.04 -6.84 -5.33
C LYS A 53 -22.66 -6.43 -4.01
N PHE A 54 -22.56 -5.15 -3.67
CA PHE A 54 -23.13 -4.60 -2.44
C PHE A 54 -24.67 -4.59 -2.47
N THR A 55 -25.28 -4.90 -1.34
CA THR A 55 -26.74 -4.81 -1.14
C THR A 55 -27.14 -3.40 -0.71
N ASP A 56 -28.45 -3.12 -0.70
CA ASP A 56 -28.99 -1.88 -0.15
C ASP A 56 -28.65 -1.72 1.34
N GLU A 57 -28.55 -2.83 2.09
CA GLU A 57 -28.13 -2.82 3.49
C GLU A 57 -26.67 -2.41 3.66
N ASP A 58 -25.76 -2.94 2.82
CA ASP A 58 -24.35 -2.54 2.82
C ASP A 58 -24.22 -1.03 2.55
N GLN A 59 -24.97 -0.53 1.56
CA GLN A 59 -25.00 0.89 1.19
C GLN A 59 -25.59 1.75 2.31
N ALA A 60 -26.67 1.30 2.95
CA ALA A 60 -27.29 1.99 4.08
C ALA A 60 -26.35 2.11 5.27
N PHE A 61 -25.63 1.03 5.62
CA PHE A 61 -24.63 1.06 6.68
C PHE A 61 -23.51 2.06 6.36
N ALA A 62 -22.97 2.01 5.14
CA ALA A 62 -21.88 2.89 4.72
C ALA A 62 -22.29 4.37 4.75
N LYS A 63 -23.50 4.69 4.28
CA LYS A 63 -24.04 6.06 4.31
C LYS A 63 -24.33 6.54 5.72
N ALA A 64 -24.89 5.69 6.58
CA ALA A 64 -25.10 6.04 7.99
C ALA A 64 -23.77 6.35 8.71
N LEU A 65 -22.72 5.59 8.41
CA LEU A 65 -21.39 5.83 8.95
C LEU A 65 -20.79 7.15 8.44
N GLN A 66 -20.93 7.44 7.14
CA GLN A 66 -20.50 8.71 6.53
C GLN A 66 -21.24 9.90 7.12
N ALA A 67 -22.56 9.80 7.29
CA ALA A 67 -23.40 10.82 7.91
C ALA A 67 -22.96 11.10 9.36
N TYR A 68 -22.66 10.05 10.14
CA TYR A 68 -22.14 10.20 11.50
C TYR A 68 -20.81 10.97 11.55
N LEU A 69 -19.93 10.74 10.56
CA LEU A 69 -18.65 11.43 10.44
C LEU A 69 -18.78 12.85 9.84
N GLY A 70 -19.98 13.25 9.40
CA GLY A 70 -20.21 14.54 8.75
C GLY A 70 -19.52 14.67 7.39
N ILE A 71 -19.33 13.56 6.67
CA ILE A 71 -18.77 13.54 5.32
C ILE A 71 -19.83 13.18 4.28
N GLU A 72 -19.52 13.38 2.99
CA GLU A 72 -20.43 13.07 1.89
C GLU A 72 -20.85 11.60 1.86
N GLU A 73 -22.15 11.33 1.77
CA GLU A 73 -22.78 10.00 1.83
C GLU A 73 -22.67 9.23 0.49
N LYS A 74 -21.44 8.98 0.03
CA LYS A 74 -21.16 8.26 -1.22
C LYS A 74 -21.48 6.77 -1.17
N GLY A 75 -21.60 6.20 0.02
CA GLY A 75 -21.73 4.76 0.24
C GLY A 75 -20.45 3.98 -0.12
N LEU A 76 -20.63 2.78 -0.68
CA LEU A 76 -19.57 1.88 -1.13
C LEU A 76 -19.41 1.95 -2.66
N GLU A 77 -18.18 2.12 -3.13
CA GLU A 77 -17.85 2.10 -4.56
C GLU A 77 -17.62 0.65 -5.03
N ALA A 78 -18.44 0.15 -5.93
CA ALA A 78 -18.31 -1.22 -6.44
C ALA A 78 -17.39 -1.32 -7.67
N ASP A 79 -17.47 -0.35 -8.57
CA ASP A 79 -16.93 -0.52 -9.91
C ASP A 79 -15.40 -0.46 -9.95
N PRO A 80 -14.73 -1.41 -10.64
CA PRO A 80 -13.30 -1.33 -10.91
C PRO A 80 -12.95 -0.01 -11.61
N LYS A 81 -11.92 0.66 -11.12
CA LYS A 81 -11.35 1.82 -11.79
C LYS A 81 -10.34 1.34 -12.83
N PRO A 82 -10.35 1.90 -14.05
CA PRO A 82 -9.37 1.53 -15.06
C PRO A 82 -7.96 1.88 -14.59
N LEU A 83 -6.99 1.05 -14.93
CA LEU A 83 -5.59 1.38 -14.76
C LEU A 83 -5.28 2.62 -15.61
N LYS A 84 -4.61 3.62 -15.02
CA LYS A 84 -4.23 4.83 -15.75
C LYS A 84 -3.16 4.51 -16.79
N ASP A 85 -3.22 5.21 -17.91
CA ASP A 85 -2.24 5.06 -19.01
C ASP A 85 -0.82 5.34 -18.51
N GLU A 86 -0.64 6.40 -17.74
CA GLU A 86 0.64 6.76 -17.13
C GLU A 86 0.88 6.01 -15.81
N VAL A 87 2.13 5.58 -15.60
CA VAL A 87 2.54 4.99 -14.31
C VAL A 87 2.60 6.09 -13.27
N GLU A 88 1.61 6.12 -12.39
CA GLU A 88 1.61 7.06 -11.27
C GLU A 88 2.67 6.66 -10.22
N PRO A 89 3.22 7.63 -9.48
CA PRO A 89 4.01 7.33 -8.30
C PRO A 89 3.22 6.40 -7.36
N PRO A 90 3.90 5.49 -6.64
CA PRO A 90 3.22 4.62 -5.68
C PRO A 90 2.48 5.47 -4.64
N GLY A 91 1.15 5.39 -4.65
CA GLY A 91 0.29 6.01 -3.64
C GLY A 91 -0.03 5.05 -2.49
N GLY A 92 -0.61 5.59 -1.42
CA GLY A 92 -1.07 4.81 -0.27
C GLY A 92 -0.24 4.99 1.00
N GLY A 93 -0.40 4.05 1.93
CA GLY A 93 0.26 4.06 3.25
C GLY A 93 1.64 3.41 3.25
N SER A 94 2.26 3.37 4.44
CA SER A 94 3.51 2.64 4.66
C SER A 94 3.26 1.13 4.64
N THR A 95 4.08 0.38 3.90
CA THR A 95 3.99 -1.08 3.79
C THR A 95 5.38 -1.71 3.69
N ASP A 96 5.59 -2.86 4.34
CA ASP A 96 6.82 -3.66 4.27
C ASP A 96 7.00 -4.33 2.90
N VAL A 97 5.91 -4.53 2.17
CA VAL A 97 5.89 -5.01 0.78
C VAL A 97 6.74 -4.12 -0.13
N ALA A 98 6.93 -2.84 0.22
CA ALA A 98 7.83 -1.95 -0.49
C ALA A 98 9.28 -2.44 -0.49
N GLU A 99 9.77 -3.05 0.59
CA GLU A 99 11.11 -3.65 0.62
C GLU A 99 11.16 -4.94 -0.22
N VAL A 100 10.12 -5.77 -0.16
CA VAL A 100 10.02 -7.00 -0.99
C VAL A 100 10.05 -6.64 -2.48
N SER A 101 9.40 -5.54 -2.86
CA SER A 101 9.40 -5.03 -4.23
C SER A 101 10.77 -4.59 -4.74
N ARG A 102 11.79 -4.49 -3.87
CA ARG A 102 13.19 -4.24 -4.25
C ARG A 102 14.01 -5.53 -4.42
N ILE A 103 13.41 -6.68 -4.12
CA ILE A 103 14.05 -8.00 -4.21
C ILE A 103 13.46 -8.80 -5.37
N THR A 104 12.16 -8.67 -5.63
CA THR A 104 11.44 -9.43 -6.66
C THR A 104 10.26 -8.63 -7.21
N PRO A 105 9.75 -8.93 -8.43
CA PRO A 105 8.52 -8.31 -8.93
C PRO A 105 7.34 -8.53 -7.98
N VAL A 106 6.60 -7.46 -7.72
CA VAL A 106 5.39 -7.47 -6.87
C VAL A 106 4.28 -6.67 -7.54
N VAL A 107 3.04 -7.08 -7.31
CA VAL A 107 1.83 -6.32 -7.60
C VAL A 107 0.90 -6.38 -6.39
N SER A 108 0.09 -5.34 -6.21
CA SER A 108 -0.89 -5.27 -5.13
C SER A 108 -2.23 -4.77 -5.65
N LEU A 109 -3.30 -5.19 -4.99
CA LEU A 109 -4.68 -4.91 -5.36
C LEU A 109 -5.37 -4.10 -4.25
N ASN A 110 -6.20 -3.14 -4.64
CA ASN A 110 -7.18 -2.54 -3.75
C ASN A 110 -8.58 -2.91 -4.22
N VAL A 111 -9.41 -3.41 -3.30
CA VAL A 111 -10.85 -3.65 -3.51
C VAL A 111 -11.60 -2.96 -2.39
N THR A 112 -12.76 -2.40 -2.69
CA THR A 112 -13.60 -1.73 -1.70
C THR A 112 -14.08 -2.69 -0.63
N THR A 113 -13.68 -2.43 0.62
CA THR A 113 -14.12 -3.13 1.84
C THR A 113 -14.69 -2.18 2.90
N ALA A 114 -14.68 -0.89 2.62
CA ALA A 114 -15.08 0.17 3.55
C ALA A 114 -15.73 1.35 2.82
N ALA A 115 -16.56 2.09 3.55
CA ALA A 115 -17.27 3.25 3.02
C ALA A 115 -16.30 4.30 2.44
N ALA A 116 -16.68 4.92 1.32
CA ALA A 116 -15.82 5.87 0.63
C ALA A 116 -15.55 7.12 1.49
N GLY A 117 -14.31 7.63 1.43
CA GLY A 117 -13.92 8.89 2.09
C GLY A 117 -13.77 8.84 3.62
N ILE A 118 -13.98 7.69 4.27
CA ILE A 118 -13.74 7.57 5.71
C ILE A 118 -12.22 7.64 6.02
N PRO A 119 -11.80 8.18 7.18
CA PRO A 119 -10.39 8.21 7.56
C PRO A 119 -9.85 6.80 7.84
N TRP A 120 -8.81 6.37 7.12
CA TRP A 120 -8.09 5.14 7.43
C TRP A 120 -7.41 5.21 8.81
N HIS A 121 -7.26 4.06 9.47
CA HIS A 121 -6.82 3.95 10.87
C HIS A 121 -7.79 4.56 11.90
N SER A 122 -9.07 4.65 11.55
CA SER A 122 -10.14 5.06 12.48
C SER A 122 -11.05 3.90 12.89
N TRP A 123 -11.82 4.11 13.95
CA TRP A 123 -12.86 3.18 14.38
C TRP A 123 -13.92 2.94 13.29
N ALA A 124 -14.17 3.93 12.41
CA ALA A 124 -15.12 3.81 11.31
C ALA A 124 -14.63 2.79 10.26
N THR A 125 -13.32 2.78 9.99
CA THR A 125 -12.71 1.73 9.16
C THR A 125 -12.88 0.37 9.82
N SER A 126 -12.60 0.24 11.12
CA SER A 126 -12.78 -1.02 11.85
C SER A 126 -14.23 -1.51 11.81
N ALA A 127 -15.21 -0.61 12.00
CA ALA A 127 -16.62 -0.92 11.91
C ALA A 127 -17.01 -1.41 10.51
N SER A 128 -16.51 -0.76 9.46
CA SER A 128 -16.77 -1.17 8.06
C SER A 128 -16.27 -2.59 7.76
N HIS A 129 -15.07 -2.94 8.25
CA HIS A 129 -14.48 -4.25 7.98
C HIS A 129 -15.18 -5.42 8.69
N GLY A 130 -16.02 -5.15 9.69
CA GLY A 130 -16.82 -6.16 10.39
C GLY A 130 -18.16 -6.49 9.73
N THR A 131 -18.45 -5.97 8.53
CA THR A 131 -19.75 -6.13 7.85
C THR A 131 -19.74 -7.25 6.80
N GLU A 132 -20.91 -7.74 6.38
CA GLU A 132 -21.02 -8.66 5.24
C GLU A 132 -20.54 -8.00 3.93
N GLY A 133 -20.75 -6.70 3.76
CA GLY A 133 -20.22 -5.92 2.64
C GLY A 133 -18.71 -6.06 2.51
N SER A 134 -17.95 -5.99 3.61
CA SER A 134 -16.49 -6.13 3.54
C SER A 134 -16.04 -7.51 3.04
N VAL A 135 -16.79 -8.57 3.38
CA VAL A 135 -16.53 -9.95 2.91
C VAL A 135 -16.72 -10.04 1.40
N LYS A 136 -17.72 -9.37 0.83
CA LYS A 136 -17.92 -9.31 -0.63
C LYS A 136 -16.74 -8.66 -1.34
N GLY A 137 -16.14 -7.62 -0.73
CA GLY A 137 -14.88 -7.03 -1.19
C GLY A 137 -13.71 -8.01 -1.12
N ALA A 138 -13.57 -8.72 0.00
CA ALA A 138 -12.52 -9.73 0.19
C ALA A 138 -12.65 -10.90 -0.80
N GLU A 139 -13.87 -11.35 -1.11
CA GLU A 139 -14.11 -12.40 -2.11
C GLU A 139 -13.66 -12.00 -3.51
N VAL A 140 -13.94 -10.76 -3.93
CA VAL A 140 -13.45 -10.23 -5.21
C VAL A 140 -11.93 -10.20 -5.20
N ALA A 141 -11.31 -9.68 -4.14
CA ALA A 141 -9.86 -9.64 -4.02
C ALA A 141 -9.23 -11.04 -4.11
N ALA A 142 -9.82 -12.03 -3.42
CA ALA A 142 -9.36 -13.42 -3.45
C ALA A 142 -9.43 -14.02 -4.85
N LYS A 143 -10.53 -13.78 -5.60
CA LYS A 143 -10.68 -14.26 -6.99
C LYS A 143 -9.64 -13.63 -7.91
N VAL A 144 -9.44 -12.32 -7.82
CA VAL A 144 -8.46 -11.61 -8.67
C VAL A 144 -7.05 -12.09 -8.38
N LEU A 145 -6.66 -12.19 -7.10
CA LEU A 145 -5.35 -12.72 -6.70
C LEU A 145 -5.14 -14.15 -7.18
N ALA A 146 -6.16 -15.01 -7.06
CA ALA A 146 -6.09 -16.39 -7.53
C ALA A 146 -5.90 -16.48 -9.05
N LEU A 147 -6.68 -15.72 -9.82
CA LEU A 147 -6.57 -15.69 -11.28
C LEU A 147 -5.21 -15.13 -11.73
N THR A 148 -4.72 -14.06 -11.11
CA THR A 148 -3.37 -13.55 -11.41
C THR A 148 -2.29 -14.59 -11.05
N GLY A 149 -2.48 -15.36 -9.98
CA GLY A 149 -1.61 -16.48 -9.66
C GLY A 149 -1.63 -17.58 -10.72
N VAL A 150 -2.81 -17.90 -11.28
CA VAL A 150 -2.96 -18.85 -12.39
C VAL A 150 -2.24 -18.33 -13.64
N ASP A 151 -2.41 -17.06 -13.99
CA ASP A 151 -1.71 -16.46 -15.14
C ASP A 151 -0.19 -16.58 -14.98
N LEU A 152 0.35 -16.30 -13.79
CA LEU A 152 1.78 -16.44 -13.52
C LEU A 152 2.29 -17.89 -13.61
N LEU A 153 1.43 -18.88 -13.38
CA LEU A 153 1.79 -20.29 -13.48
C LEU A 153 1.69 -20.82 -14.91
N LEU A 154 0.76 -20.29 -15.71
CA LEU A 154 0.44 -20.79 -17.05
C LEU A 154 1.09 -19.96 -18.17
N ASP A 155 1.43 -18.70 -17.92
CA ASP A 155 2.04 -17.77 -18.87
C ASP A 155 3.51 -17.47 -18.48
N PRO A 156 4.49 -18.23 -19.03
CA PRO A 156 5.90 -17.95 -18.79
C PRO A 156 6.37 -16.63 -19.40
N ASP A 157 5.67 -16.08 -20.40
CA ASP A 157 6.03 -14.80 -21.02
C ASP A 157 5.65 -13.62 -20.11
N LEU A 158 4.53 -13.69 -19.39
CA LEU A 158 4.21 -12.73 -18.32
C LEU A 158 5.29 -12.71 -17.23
N VAL A 159 5.72 -13.90 -16.80
CA VAL A 159 6.80 -14.06 -15.81
C VAL A 159 8.09 -13.40 -16.30
N LYS A 160 8.45 -13.63 -17.55
CA LYS A 160 9.64 -13.04 -18.19
C LYS A 160 9.52 -11.53 -18.32
N ALA A 161 8.38 -11.02 -18.79
CA ALA A 161 8.12 -9.58 -18.93
C ALA A 161 8.23 -8.86 -17.58
N ALA A 162 7.65 -9.43 -16.53
CA ALA A 162 7.75 -8.88 -15.17
C ALA A 162 9.20 -8.83 -14.66
N ARG A 163 10.04 -9.82 -15.00
CA ARG A 163 11.46 -9.88 -14.63
C ARG A 163 12.26 -8.83 -15.38
N VAL A 164 12.11 -8.76 -16.71
CA VAL A 164 12.77 -7.74 -17.55
C VAL A 164 12.46 -6.34 -17.05
N PHE A 165 11.18 -6.04 -16.81
CA PHE A 165 10.78 -4.73 -16.29
C PHE A 165 11.41 -4.44 -14.92
N PHE A 166 11.48 -5.43 -14.03
CA PHE A 166 12.11 -5.26 -12.72
C PHE A 166 13.62 -5.01 -12.82
N ASP A 167 14.32 -5.76 -13.66
CA ASP A 167 15.77 -5.60 -13.87
C ASP A 167 16.10 -4.23 -14.47
N GLU A 168 15.28 -3.74 -15.40
CA GLU A 168 15.39 -2.38 -15.94
C GLU A 168 15.19 -1.31 -14.86
N LYS A 169 14.17 -1.48 -13.99
CA LYS A 169 13.89 -0.50 -12.92
C LYS A 169 14.90 -0.52 -11.77
N THR A 170 15.56 -1.65 -11.54
CA THR A 170 16.60 -1.79 -10.52
C THR A 170 18.00 -1.57 -11.09
N GLU A 171 18.14 -1.47 -12.42
CA GLU A 171 19.42 -1.48 -13.14
C GLU A 171 20.26 -2.73 -12.79
N GLY A 172 19.59 -3.84 -12.43
CA GLY A 172 20.23 -5.07 -11.95
C GLY A 172 20.99 -4.92 -10.62
N LYS A 173 20.82 -3.81 -9.89
CA LYS A 173 21.50 -3.60 -8.61
C LYS A 173 20.89 -4.49 -7.54
N PRO A 174 21.72 -5.14 -6.70
CA PRO A 174 21.21 -5.92 -5.59
C PRO A 174 20.49 -5.02 -4.58
N TYR A 175 19.54 -5.61 -3.86
CA TYR A 175 18.90 -4.97 -2.73
C TYR A 175 19.93 -4.51 -1.69
N VAL A 176 19.80 -3.27 -1.22
CA VAL A 176 20.59 -2.72 -0.11
C VAL A 176 19.60 -2.21 0.93
N SER A 177 19.67 -2.77 2.14
CA SER A 177 18.85 -2.28 3.24
C SER A 177 19.17 -0.80 3.52
N PRO A 178 18.15 0.06 3.67
CA PRO A 178 18.36 1.45 4.08
C PRO A 178 18.74 1.54 5.57
N VAL A 179 18.60 0.45 6.32
CA VAL A 179 19.03 0.33 7.72
C VAL A 179 20.45 -0.25 7.76
N PRO A 180 21.41 0.39 8.48
CA PRO A 180 22.76 -0.12 8.68
C PRO A 180 22.77 -1.55 9.23
N ALA A 181 23.67 -2.39 8.72
CA ALA A 181 23.75 -3.80 9.07
C ALA A 181 24.07 -4.06 10.55
N ASP A 182 24.72 -3.11 11.22
CA ASP A 182 25.10 -3.16 12.63
C ASP A 182 24.05 -2.53 13.57
N GLN A 183 22.98 -1.93 13.02
CA GLN A 183 21.91 -1.33 13.81
C GLN A 183 21.09 -2.43 14.49
N LYS A 184 21.15 -2.47 15.82
CA LYS A 184 20.31 -3.36 16.63
C LYS A 184 18.85 -2.89 16.62
N PRO A 185 17.87 -3.81 16.74
CA PRO A 185 16.48 -3.42 16.91
C PRO A 185 16.32 -2.50 18.13
N PRO A 186 15.50 -1.44 18.04
CA PRO A 186 15.18 -0.64 19.22
C PRO A 186 14.45 -1.51 20.23
N MET A 187 15.10 -1.83 21.34
CA MET A 187 14.48 -2.59 22.42
C MET A 187 13.55 -1.66 23.20
N PRO A 188 12.31 -2.10 23.54
CA PRO A 188 11.45 -1.31 24.42
C PRO A 188 12.19 -1.05 25.73
N ARG A 189 12.10 0.19 26.25
CA ARG A 189 12.64 0.51 27.57
C ARG A 189 12.00 -0.45 28.58
N LYS A 190 12.83 -1.21 29.31
CA LYS A 190 12.36 -1.98 30.46
C LYS A 190 11.86 -0.99 31.52
N GLY A 191 10.53 -0.86 31.63
CA GLY A 191 9.86 -0.09 32.68
C GLY A 191 9.82 1.41 32.44
N GLY A 192 8.60 1.93 32.35
CA GLY A 192 8.23 3.35 32.42
C GLY A 192 6.75 3.43 32.72
#